data_AF-A0A841J423-F1
#
_entry.id   AF-A0A841J423-F1
#
_cell.length_a   1.000
_cell.length_b   1.000
_cell.length_c   1.000
_cell.angle_alpha   90.00
_cell.angle_beta   90.00
_cell.angle_gamma   90.00
#
_symmetry.space_group_name_H-M   'P 1'
#
loop_
_entity.id
_entity.type
_entity.pdbx_description
1 polymer ?
#
loop_
_entity_poly.entity_id
_entity_poly.type
_entity_poly.pdbx_seq_one_letter_code
_entity_poly.pdbx_strand_id
1 'polypeptide(L)' 'MMQLNSAKALALGREVRETFGSWKKAREAAVQRDGVYVIDRAKIRAEKAKKLAKTA' A
#
# COMPACT_ATOMS: atom_id res chain seq x y z
N MET A 1 6.88 5.40 24.42
CA MET A 1 5.73 5.10 23.54
C MET A 1 5.88 5.91 22.27
N MET A 2 6.21 5.28 21.14
CA MET A 2 6.10 5.96 19.84
C MET A 2 4.61 6.25 19.61
N GLN A 3 4.19 7.51 19.71
CA GLN A 3 2.89 7.92 19.18
C GLN A 3 2.95 7.70 17.67
N LEU A 4 2.44 6.56 17.22
CA LEU A 4 2.07 6.41 15.82
C LEU A 4 1.13 7.56 15.52
N ASN A 5 1.57 8.43 14.63
CA ASN A 5 0.81 9.59 14.21
C ASN A 5 -0.41 9.07 13.43
N SER A 6 -1.50 8.76 14.15
CA SER A 6 -2.63 7.94 13.66
C SER A 6 -3.23 8.47 12.36
N ALA A 7 -3.20 9.79 12.16
CA ALA A 7 -3.60 10.44 10.93
C ALA A 7 -2.76 10.01 9.71
N LYS A 8 -1.43 9.88 9.85
CA LYS A 8 -0.53 9.43 8.78
C LYS A 8 -0.71 7.94 8.48
N ALA A 9 -0.93 7.12 9.51
CA ALA A 9 -1.21 5.70 9.35
C ALA A 9 -2.55 5.45 8.63
N LEU A 10 -3.58 6.22 8.98
CA LEU A 10 -4.89 6.18 8.31
C LEU A 10 -4.81 6.63 6.85
N ALA A 11 -4.09 7.72 6.57
CA ALA A 11 -3.89 8.19 5.19
C ALA A 11 -3.17 7.14 4.33
N LEU A 12 -2.12 6.52 4.88
CA LEU A 12 -1.41 5.43 4.21
C LEU A 12 -2.31 4.21 3.96
N GLY A 13 -3.12 3.83 4.95
CA GLY A 13 -4.06 2.72 4.81
C GLY A 13 -5.13 2.97 3.74
N ARG A 14 -5.62 4.21 3.60
CA ARG A 14 -6.52 4.61 2.50
C ARG A 14 -5.83 4.50 1.15
N GLU A 15 -4.64 5.06 1.00
CA GLU A 15 -3.89 5.01 -0.27
C GLU A 15 -3.62 3.57 -0.73
N VAL A 16 -3.21 2.69 0.19
CA VAL A 16 -2.98 1.27 -0.08
C VAL A 16 -4.29 0.59 -0.50
N ARG A 17 -5.40 0.85 0.20
CA ARG A 17 -6.71 0.29 -0.16
C ARG A 17 -7.20 0.77 -1.53
N GLU A 18 -7.02 2.04 -1.87
CA GLU A 18 -7.41 2.58 -3.18
C GLU A 18 -6.57 2.01 -4.32
N THR A 19 -5.28 1.79 -4.06
CA THR A 19 -4.33 1.26 -5.04
C THR A 19 -4.59 -0.22 -5.33
N PHE A 20 -4.64 -1.06 -4.28
CA PHE A 20 -4.72 -2.52 -4.42
C PHE A 20 -6.16 -3.09 -4.33
N GLY A 21 -7.13 -2.27 -3.89
CA GLY A 21 -8.54 -2.65 -3.72
C GLY A 21 -8.84 -3.42 -2.44
N SER A 22 -7.91 -4.24 -1.94
CA SER A 22 -8.06 -4.97 -0.68
C SER A 22 -6.73 -5.18 0.03
N TRP A 23 -6.79 -5.38 1.36
CA TRP A 23 -5.61 -5.69 2.17
C TRP A 23 -4.95 -7.01 1.78
N LYS A 24 -5.73 -7.99 1.30
CA LYS A 24 -5.19 -9.26 0.80
C LYS A 24 -4.27 -9.02 -0.39
N LYS A 25 -4.72 -8.26 -1.39
CA LYS A 25 -3.91 -7.92 -2.58
C LYS A 25 -2.69 -7.06 -2.24
N ALA A 26 -2.86 -6.12 -1.31
CA ALA A 26 -1.75 -5.32 -0.81
C ALA A 26 -0.67 -6.21 -0.13
N ARG A 27 -1.08 -7.23 0.63
CA ARG A 27 -0.17 -8.20 1.25
C ARG A 27 0.51 -9.10 0.21
N GLU A 28 -0.18 -9.51 -0.85
CA GLU A 28 0.41 -10.27 -1.96
C GLU A 28 1.48 -9.45 -2.71
N ALA A 29 1.31 -8.13 -2.78
CA ALA A 29 2.30 -7.23 -3.37
C ALA A 29 3.46 -6.87 -2.42
N ALA A 30 3.26 -7.05 -1.12
CA ALA A 30 4.25 -6.76 -0.09
C ALA A 30 5.41 -7.78 -0.12
N VAL A 31 6.58 -7.36 0.36
CA VAL A 31 7.72 -8.23 0.62
C VAL A 31 7.76 -8.50 2.12
N GLN A 32 7.92 -9.76 2.51
CA GLN A 32 8.13 -10.10 3.91
C GLN A 32 9.59 -9.81 4.28
N ARG A 33 9.82 -8.98 5.30
CA ARG A 33 11.13 -8.73 5.90
C ARG A 33 10.99 -8.85 7.41
N ASP A 34 11.78 -9.75 8.01
CA ASP A 34 11.82 -9.95 9.46
C ASP A 34 10.42 -10.17 10.09
N GLY A 35 9.56 -10.94 9.40
CA GLY A 35 8.19 -11.22 9.85
C GLY A 35 7.18 -10.10 9.60
N VAL A 36 7.61 -8.95 9.09
CA VAL A 36 6.76 -7.80 8.75
C VAL A 36 6.52 -7.73 7.24
N TYR A 37 5.28 -7.42 6.85
CA TYR A 37 4.95 -7.16 5.44
C TYR A 37 5.25 -5.70 5.10
N VAL A 38 6.22 -5.48 4.22
CA VAL A 38 6.63 -4.16 3.76
C VAL A 38 6.19 -3.96 2.31
N ILE A 39 5.42 -2.90 2.05
CA ILE A 39 5.05 -2.50 0.69
C ILE A 39 5.93 -1.31 0.30
N ASP A 40 6.78 -1.50 -0.69
CA ASP A 40 7.57 -0.42 -1.24
C ASP A 40 6.67 0.62 -1.94
N ARG A 41 6.93 1.90 -1.67
CA ARG A 41 6.24 3.01 -2.36
C ARG A 41 6.37 2.94 -3.88
N ALA A 42 7.47 2.39 -4.40
CA ALA A 42 7.65 2.17 -5.83
C ALA A 42 6.59 1.20 -6.41
N LYS A 43 6.26 0.13 -5.69
CA LYS A 43 5.20 -0.81 -6.09
C LYS A 43 3.82 -0.16 -6.06
N ILE A 44 3.54 0.68 -5.05
CA ILE A 44 2.30 1.47 -4.98
C ILE A 44 2.15 2.34 -6.23
N ARG A 45 3.21 3.07 -6.61
CA ARG A 45 3.20 3.92 -7.81
C ARG A 45 3.02 3.12 -9.11
N ALA A 46 3.69 1.99 -9.24
CA ALA A 46 3.58 1.14 -10.42
C ALA A 46 2.15 0.57 -10.60
N GLU A 47 1.52 0.09 -9.52
CA GLU A 47 0.15 -0.40 -9.58
C GLU A 47 -0.86 0.72 -9.83
N LYS A 48 -0.62 1.91 -9.27
CA LYS A 48 -1.43 3.11 -9.56
C LYS A 48 -1.34 3.49 -11.04
N ALA A 49 -0.14 3.45 -11.63
CA ALA A 49 0.07 3.72 -13.05
C ALA A 49 -0.61 2.68 -13.96
N LYS A 50 -0.51 1.39 -13.63
CA LYS A 50 -1.25 0.34 -14.35
C LYS A 50 -2.76 0.53 -14.29
N LYS A 51 -3.30 0.90 -13.12
CA LYS A 51 -4.74 1.13 -12.94
C LYS A 51 -5.21 2.32 -13.79
N LEU A 52 -4.45 3.41 -13.81
CA LEU A 52 -4.73 4.56 -14.67
C LEU A 52 -4.64 4.20 -16.16
N ALA A 53 -3.61 3.45 -16.58
CA ALA A 53 -3.47 3.00 -17.97
C ALA A 53 -4.59 2.05 -18.42
N LYS A 54 -5.20 1.30 -17.49
CA LYS A 54 -6.32 0.39 -17.79
C LYS A 54 -7.69 1.08 -17.81
N THR A 55 -7.75 2.36 -17.43
CA THR A 55 -8.98 3.17 -17.37
C THR A 55 -9.02 4.22 -18.50
N ALA A 56 -7.98 4.30 -19.33
CA ALA A 56 -7.93 5.11 -20.56
C ALA A 56 -8.26 4.23 -21.77
#